data_AF-A0A8D8XN91-F1
#
_entry.id   AF-A0A8D8XN91-F1
#
_cell.length_a   1.000
_cell.length_b   1.000
_cell.length_c   1.000
_cell.angle_alpha   90.00
_cell.angle_beta   90.00
_cell.angle_gamma   90.00
#
_symmetry.space_group_name_H-M   'P 1'
#
loop_
_entity.id
_entity.type
_entity.pdbx_description
1 polymer ?
#
loop_
_entity_poly.entity_id
_entity_poly.type
_entity_poly.pdbx_seq_one_letter_code
_entity_poly.pdbx_strand_id
1 'polypeptide(L)'
;MNCDNLKETIILIVVIGGICIVVVLILILRRKKETQLAKTISIQAQTSPSKESLEMPIISITKGKAKTNQSTSNGIVSEYEVPRDNHWEFPRQSLTLGQTLGEGNFDKVVRAEAEGILKSQTQ
;
A
#
# COMPACT_ATOMS: atom_id res chain seq x y z
N MET A 1 24.49 59.06 -14.59
CA MET A 1 23.77 57.82 -14.22
C MET A 1 24.68 57.06 -13.24
N ASN A 2 24.31 57.02 -11.96
CA ASN A 2 25.19 56.64 -10.85
C ASN A 2 25.65 55.17 -10.91
N CYS A 3 26.97 54.95 -10.82
CA CYS A 3 27.58 53.64 -10.57
C CYS A 3 27.02 52.96 -9.31
N ASP A 4 26.49 53.73 -8.37
CA ASP A 4 25.89 53.24 -7.14
C ASP A 4 24.55 52.53 -7.34
N ASN A 5 23.76 52.95 -8.33
CA ASN A 5 22.52 52.28 -8.68
C ASN A 5 22.77 51.01 -9.50
N LEU A 6 23.91 50.95 -10.20
CA LEU A 6 24.31 49.79 -11.00
C LEU A 6 24.70 48.61 -10.09
N LYS A 7 25.52 48.85 -9.07
CA LYS A 7 25.89 47.81 -8.08
C LYS A 7 24.69 47.29 -7.30
N GLU A 8 23.77 48.16 -6.90
CA GLU A 8 22.54 47.75 -6.19
C GLU A 8 21.62 46.92 -7.08
N THR A 9 21.49 47.31 -8.35
CA THR A 9 20.69 46.56 -9.33
C THR A 9 21.30 45.18 -9.61
N ILE A 10 22.63 45.08 -9.72
CA ILE A 10 23.33 43.81 -9.91
C ILE A 10 23.13 42.89 -8.70
N ILE A 11 23.29 43.42 -7.48
CA ILE A 11 23.07 42.65 -6.25
C ILE A 11 21.63 42.14 -6.18
N LEU A 12 20.64 42.99 -6.49
CA LEU A 12 19.24 42.60 -6.53
C LEU A 12 18.97 41.48 -7.55
N ILE A 13 19.52 41.56 -8.76
CA ILE A 13 19.36 40.52 -9.79
C ILE A 13 19.96 39.19 -9.32
N VAL A 14 21.16 39.21 -8.72
CA VAL A 14 21.83 37.99 -8.22
C VAL A 14 21.05 37.37 -7.07
N VAL A 15 20.57 38.18 -6.13
CA VAL A 15 19.79 37.71 -4.96
C VAL A 15 18.44 37.15 -5.42
N ILE A 16 17.69 37.89 -6.24
CA ILE A 16 16.39 37.46 -6.77
C ILE A 16 16.57 36.20 -7.63
N GLY A 17 17.58 36.16 -8.49
CA GLY A 17 17.91 34.99 -9.30
C GLY A 17 18.23 33.76 -8.46
N GLY A 18 19.04 33.93 -7.41
CA GLY A 18 19.36 32.87 -6.45
C GLY A 18 18.12 32.33 -5.74
N ILE A 19 17.26 33.22 -5.23
CA ILE A 19 15.99 32.84 -4.59
C ILE A 19 15.08 32.09 -5.57
N CYS A 20 14.94 32.59 -6.81
CA CYS A 20 14.16 31.92 -7.86
C CYS A 20 14.68 30.51 -8.16
N ILE A 21 16.00 30.33 -8.28
CA ILE A 21 16.61 29.01 -8.51
C ILE A 21 16.30 28.06 -7.34
N VAL A 22 16.47 28.52 -6.10
CA VAL A 22 16.18 27.70 -4.90
C VAL A 22 14.69 27.30 -4.86
N VAL A 23 13.78 28.22 -5.14
CA VAL A 23 12.34 27.94 -5.20
C VAL A 23 12.03 26.91 -6.30
N VAL A 24 12.59 27.07 -7.51
CA VAL A 24 12.41 26.12 -8.61
C VAL A 24 12.95 24.74 -8.24
N LEU A 25 14.12 24.65 -7.60
CA LEU A 25 14.67 23.38 -7.11
C LEU A 25 13.75 22.73 -6.07
N ILE A 26 13.22 23.50 -5.10
CA ILE A 26 12.26 22.99 -4.13
C ILE A 26 10.99 22.48 -4.83
N LEU A 27 10.45 23.19 -5.82
CA LEU A 27 9.29 22.76 -6.59
C LEU A 27 9.56 21.46 -7.37
N ILE A 28 10.75 21.31 -7.98
CA ILE A 28 11.17 20.09 -8.67
C ILE A 28 11.30 18.92 -7.70
N LEU A 29 11.91 19.14 -6.52
CA LEU A 29 12.07 18.11 -5.49
C LEU A 29 10.73 17.65 -4.92
N ARG A 30 9.79 18.58 -4.71
CA ARG A 30 8.41 18.26 -4.30
C ARG A 30 7.70 17.43 -5.36
N ARG A 31 7.79 17.81 -6.64
CA ARG A 31 7.23 17.01 -7.76
C ARG A 31 7.81 15.59 -7.81
N LYS A 32 9.13 15.44 -7.62
CA LYS A 32 9.81 14.13 -7.61
C LYS A 32 9.38 13.25 -6.43
N LYS A 33 9.10 13.85 -5.26
CA LYS A 33 8.60 13.12 -4.08
C LYS A 33 7.19 12.57 -4.32
N GLU A 34 6.31 13.35 -4.93
CA GLU A 34 4.95 12.91 -5.31
C GLU A 34 5.00 11.78 -6.36
N THR A 35 5.93 11.82 -7.33
CA THR A 35 6.05 10.76 -8.35
C THR A 35 6.58 9.43 -7.82
N GLN A 36 7.25 9.43 -6.65
CA GLN A 36 7.75 8.20 -6.01
C GLN A 36 6.69 7.56 -5.10
N LEU A 37 5.73 8.34 -4.60
CA LEU A 37 4.63 7.86 -3.76
C LEU A 37 3.43 7.35 -4.59
N ALA A 38 3.34 7.76 -5.87
CA ALA A 38 2.35 7.29 -6.83
C ALA A 38 2.81 6.07 -7.69
N LYS A 39 3.99 5.50 -7.42
CA LYS A 39 4.50 4.30 -8.14
C LYS A 39 4.26 2.98 -7.39
N THR A 40 3.18 2.93 -6.62
CA THR A 40 2.61 1.67 -6.14
C THR A 40 1.65 1.16 -7.22
N ILE A 41 2.11 0.16 -7.98
CA ILE A 41 1.30 -0.78 -8.78
C ILE A 41 0.63 -0.15 -10.02
N SER A 42 1.39 0.01 -11.10
CA SER A 42 0.81 0.07 -12.45
C SER A 42 0.45 -1.35 -12.91
N ILE A 43 -0.74 -1.81 -12.51
CA ILE A 43 -1.43 -2.88 -13.23
C ILE A 43 -1.67 -2.35 -14.64
N GLN A 44 -0.96 -2.94 -15.61
CA GLN A 44 -1.16 -2.67 -17.02
C GLN A 44 -2.52 -3.27 -17.40
N ALA A 45 -3.59 -2.51 -17.18
CA ALA A 45 -4.89 -2.79 -17.73
C ALA A 45 -4.77 -2.68 -19.26
N GLN A 46 -4.52 -3.82 -19.91
CA GLN A 46 -4.68 -3.95 -21.35
C GLN A 46 -6.18 -3.86 -21.64
N THR A 47 -6.64 -2.67 -21.97
CA THR A 47 -7.96 -2.48 -22.57
C THR A 47 -7.87 -2.91 -24.03
N SER A 48 -8.21 -4.16 -24.32
CA SER A 48 -8.72 -4.57 -25.63
C SER A 48 -10.15 -5.06 -25.45
N PRO A 49 -11.13 -4.49 -26.17
CA PRO A 49 -12.52 -4.88 -25.99
C PRO A 49 -12.75 -6.23 -26.64
N SER A 50 -13.53 -7.05 -25.96
CA SER A 50 -14.35 -8.15 -26.46
C SER A 50 -13.93 -9.58 -26.08
N LYS A 51 -14.89 -10.17 -25.35
CA LYS A 51 -15.25 -11.59 -25.23
C LYS A 51 -14.48 -12.48 -24.25
N GLU A 52 -15.21 -12.85 -23.20
CA GLU A 52 -15.34 -14.22 -22.69
C GLU A 52 -14.07 -14.86 -22.08
N SER A 53 -13.93 -14.72 -20.76
CA SER A 53 -13.70 -15.82 -19.80
C SER A 53 -13.33 -15.21 -18.45
N LEU A 54 -14.08 -15.56 -17.41
CA LEU A 54 -13.78 -15.22 -16.02
C LEU A 54 -12.55 -16.01 -15.57
N GLU A 55 -11.35 -15.48 -15.79
CA GLU A 55 -10.13 -15.99 -15.15
C GLU A 55 -9.73 -15.08 -14.00
N MET A 56 -9.92 -15.61 -12.79
CA MET A 56 -9.43 -15.04 -11.55
C MET A 56 -7.90 -14.86 -11.62
N PRO A 57 -7.34 -13.67 -11.39
CA PRO A 57 -5.91 -13.47 -11.50
C PRO A 57 -5.20 -14.21 -10.35
N ILE A 58 -4.33 -15.15 -10.70
CA ILE A 58 -3.45 -15.84 -9.75
C ILE A 58 -2.42 -14.82 -9.25
N ILE A 59 -2.62 -14.35 -8.03
CA ILE A 59 -1.71 -13.44 -7.32
C ILE A 59 -0.50 -14.22 -6.80
N SER A 60 0.68 -14.01 -7.39
CA SER A 60 1.95 -14.57 -6.89
C SER A 60 2.73 -13.48 -6.12
N ILE A 61 2.82 -13.63 -4.80
CA ILE A 61 3.54 -12.70 -3.93
C ILE A 61 5.00 -13.15 -3.88
N THR A 62 5.88 -12.53 -4.67
CA THR A 62 7.32 -12.82 -4.60
C THR A 62 7.95 -11.98 -3.48
N LYS A 63 8.20 -12.57 -2.31
CA LYS A 63 8.97 -11.92 -1.25
C LYS A 63 10.46 -11.92 -1.59
N GLY A 64 11.07 -10.74 -1.52
CA GLY A 64 12.51 -10.55 -1.63
C GLY A 64 13.26 -11.36 -0.57
N LYS A 65 14.27 -12.10 -1.02
CA LYS A 65 15.14 -12.99 -0.25
C LYS A 65 15.66 -12.34 1.05
N ALA A 66 15.16 -12.80 2.19
CA ALA A 66 15.91 -12.72 3.45
C ALA A 66 16.79 -13.97 3.54
N LYS A 67 18.11 -13.78 3.54
CA LYS A 67 19.10 -14.86 3.70
C LYS A 67 18.98 -15.47 5.10
N THR A 68 18.59 -16.74 5.17
CA THR A 68 18.95 -17.62 6.27
C THR A 68 19.60 -18.87 5.69
N ASN A 69 20.90 -19.00 5.92
CA ASN A 69 21.66 -20.20 5.60
C ASN A 69 21.31 -21.29 6.62
N GLN A 70 20.71 -22.39 6.18
CA GLN A 70 21.01 -23.75 6.65
C GLN A 70 20.18 -24.82 5.90
N SER A 71 20.91 -25.58 5.07
CA SER A 71 20.93 -27.05 5.00
C SER A 71 19.61 -27.85 4.92
N THR A 72 19.32 -28.31 3.70
CA THR A 72 18.94 -29.69 3.34
C THR A 72 17.79 -30.37 4.10
N SER A 73 16.55 -30.09 3.68
CA SER A 73 15.49 -31.11 3.51
C SER A 73 14.26 -30.47 2.83
N ASN A 74 13.99 -30.82 1.57
CA ASN A 74 12.71 -30.72 0.84
C ASN A 74 11.70 -29.67 1.37
N GLY A 75 12.09 -28.40 1.34
CA GLY A 75 11.32 -27.26 1.86
C GLY A 75 10.17 -26.84 0.94
N ILE A 76 9.09 -27.63 0.93
CA ILE A 76 7.74 -27.17 0.56
C ILE A 76 6.91 -27.07 1.85
N VAL A 77 7.46 -26.40 2.85
CA VAL A 77 6.72 -25.93 4.03
C VAL A 77 7.44 -24.65 4.46
N SER A 78 6.71 -23.53 4.63
CA SER A 78 7.06 -22.36 5.46
C SER A 78 6.70 -20.96 4.90
N GLU A 79 5.68 -20.79 4.06
CA GLU A 79 5.07 -19.44 3.88
C GLU A 79 3.57 -19.36 4.24
N TYR A 80 2.91 -20.50 4.46
CA TYR A 80 1.45 -20.59 4.55
C TYR A 80 0.90 -21.17 5.86
N GLU A 81 1.72 -21.35 6.89
CA GLU A 81 1.25 -21.76 8.21
C GLU A 81 1.32 -20.58 9.18
N VAL A 82 0.18 -19.92 9.37
CA VAL A 82 0.02 -18.92 10.43
C VAL A 82 0.10 -19.66 11.78
N PRO A 83 0.93 -19.20 12.75
CA PRO A 83 0.96 -19.77 14.08
C PRO A 83 -0.43 -19.74 14.72
N ARG A 84 -0.85 -20.86 15.32
CA ARG A 84 -2.14 -20.96 16.01
C ARG A 84 -2.11 -20.13 17.29
N ASP A 85 -2.98 -19.13 17.42
CA ASP A 85 -3.14 -18.32 18.64
C ASP A 85 -4.45 -18.67 19.34
N ASN A 86 -4.34 -19.44 20.41
CA ASN A 86 -5.49 -19.90 21.19
C ASN A 86 -6.34 -18.77 21.79
N HIS A 87 -5.82 -17.53 21.92
CA HIS A 87 -6.60 -16.41 22.44
C HIS A 87 -7.49 -15.75 21.37
N TRP A 88 -7.17 -15.93 20.09
CA TRP A 88 -7.89 -15.32 18.96
C TRP A 88 -8.57 -16.34 18.04
N GLU A 89 -8.31 -17.63 18.24
CA GLU A 89 -8.99 -18.69 17.50
C GLU A 89 -10.44 -18.88 17.98
N PHE A 90 -11.36 -18.92 17.02
CA PHE A 90 -12.76 -19.26 17.25
C PHE A 90 -13.12 -20.50 16.41
N PRO A 91 -13.78 -21.53 17.00
CA PRO A 91 -14.19 -22.71 16.26
C PRO A 91 -15.13 -22.35 15.10
N ARG A 92 -14.72 -22.67 13.86
CA ARG A 92 -15.52 -22.34 12.66
C ARG A 92 -16.87 -23.03 12.64
N GLN A 93 -16.98 -24.21 13.26
CA GLN A 93 -18.22 -24.96 13.36
C GLN A 93 -19.26 -24.26 14.23
N SER A 94 -18.81 -23.37 15.13
CA SER A 94 -19.65 -22.57 16.01
C SER A 94 -19.97 -21.19 15.44
N LEU A 95 -19.60 -20.91 14.17
CA LEU A 95 -19.85 -19.66 13.48
C LEU A 95 -20.85 -19.88 12.33
N THR A 96 -22.09 -19.44 12.52
CA THR A 96 -23.13 -19.49 11.49
C THR A 96 -23.14 -18.18 10.71
N LEU A 97 -22.81 -18.22 9.42
CA LEU A 97 -22.84 -17.03 8.56
C LEU A 97 -24.26 -16.73 8.08
N GLY A 98 -24.63 -15.45 8.06
CA GLY A 98 -25.93 -14.92 7.68
C GLY A 98 -25.84 -13.93 6.50
N GLN A 99 -26.70 -12.91 6.50
CA GLN A 99 -26.84 -11.97 5.39
C GLN A 99 -25.58 -11.14 5.12
N THR A 100 -25.33 -10.80 3.86
CA THR A 100 -24.29 -9.82 3.47
C THR A 100 -24.70 -8.42 3.92
N LEU A 101 -23.76 -7.72 4.55
CA LEU A 101 -23.92 -6.33 4.99
C LEU A 101 -23.20 -5.35 4.04
N GLY A 102 -22.15 -5.81 3.37
CA GLY A 102 -21.42 -5.04 2.36
C GLY A 102 -20.43 -5.91 1.60
N GLU A 103 -20.16 -5.54 0.35
CA GLU A 103 -19.23 -6.26 -0.53
C GLU A 103 -18.41 -5.23 -1.30
N GLY A 104 -17.09 -5.37 -1.24
CA GLY A 104 -16.13 -4.55 -1.98
C GLY A 104 -15.48 -5.35 -3.10
N ASN A 105 -14.51 -4.73 -3.79
CA ASN A 105 -13.81 -5.39 -4.89
C ASN A 105 -12.92 -6.57 -4.44
N PHE A 106 -12.58 -6.66 -3.15
CA PHE A 106 -11.65 -7.65 -2.62
C PHE A 106 -12.13 -8.33 -1.32
N ASP A 107 -13.31 -7.96 -0.82
CA ASP A 107 -13.79 -8.40 0.48
C ASP A 107 -15.32 -8.46 0.54
N LYS A 108 -15.82 -9.14 1.58
CA LYS A 108 -17.24 -9.24 1.87
C LYS A 108 -17.45 -9.30 3.38
N VAL A 109 -18.39 -8.50 3.86
CA VAL A 109 -18.83 -8.47 5.24
C VAL A 109 -20.19 -9.16 5.33
N VAL A 110 -20.27 -10.21 6.14
CA VAL A 110 -21.51 -10.92 6.43
C VAL A 110 -21.84 -10.81 7.91
N ARG A 111 -23.13 -10.72 8.25
CA ARG A 111 -23.59 -10.96 9.62
C ARG A 111 -23.27 -12.42 9.97
N ALA A 112 -22.89 -12.69 11.21
CA ALA A 112 -22.70 -14.05 11.69
C ALA A 112 -23.21 -14.18 13.12
N GLU A 113 -23.66 -15.38 13.47
CA GLU A 113 -24.03 -15.77 14.82
C GLU A 113 -22.95 -16.73 15.33
N ALA A 114 -22.34 -16.37 16.47
CA ALA A 114 -21.22 -17.10 17.05
C ALA A 114 -21.65 -17.69 18.39
N GLU A 115 -21.72 -19.01 18.46
CA GLU A 115 -22.09 -19.72 19.68
C GLU A 115 -20.93 -19.68 20.69
N GLY A 116 -21.22 -19.35 21.96
CA GLY A 116 -20.20 -19.31 23.01
C GLY A 116 -19.32 -18.05 23.05
N ILE A 117 -19.54 -17.07 22.16
CA ILE A 117 -18.81 -15.78 22.20
C ILE A 117 -19.43 -14.78 23.19
N LEU A 118 -20.72 -14.93 23.51
CA LEU A 118 -21.44 -14.00 24.38
C LEU A 118 -21.04 -14.23 25.83
N LYS A 119 -20.14 -13.39 26.34
CA LYS A 119 -20.06 -13.13 27.78
C LYS A 119 -21.31 -12.32 28.13
N SER A 120 -22.31 -12.97 28.72
CA SER A 120 -23.44 -12.29 29.33
C SER A 120 -22.95 -11.45 30.51
N GLN A 121 -22.50 -10.22 30.26
CA GLN A 121 -22.47 -9.20 31.30
C GLN A 121 -23.89 -8.66 31.47
N THR A 122 -24.72 -9.48 32.10
CA THR A 122 -25.91 -8.99 32.80
C THR A 122 -25.52 -8.98 34.27
N GLN A 123 -25.13 -7.79 34.75
CA GLN A 123 -25.18 -7.45 36.16
C GLN A 123 -25.91 -6.11 36.29
#